data_AF-A0A024U2L6-F1
#
_entry.id   AF-A0A024U2L6-F1
#
_cell.length_a   1.000
_cell.length_b   1.000
_cell.length_c   1.000
_cell.angle_alpha   90.00
_cell.angle_beta   90.00
_cell.angle_gamma   90.00
#
_symmetry.space_group_name_H-M   'P 1'
#
loop_
_entity.id
_entity.type
_entity.pdbx_description
1 polymer ?
#
loop_
_entity_poly.entity_id
_entity_poly.type
_entity_poly.pdbx_seq_one_letter_code
_entity_poly.pdbx_strand_id
1 'polypeptide(L)'
;MNQAGDAVEEHASMPHYMLPNFSSILPEYANSEAEHIKCAFSTGNFTSIVKMPSRLAPNAVIQARQDNMDENRRNVVAARGPPKMVTKNGLFNQFEYTPSRYSLSDEILRAERLESEAKRLEIGGKDFVCSSGARKLKYEDGFEDKEYVYPHMEVHYNDAIDAAVRKRWMEDKKILHGAFIPGGATKAIGAPPTRKMLPDLLKELTETIVSDWEDCKIVIAPTDDGNIAIRFDVDTIGGVEHAVTAYMNVLCNNHRITTKYALLKVPRMTAWFGLTGGWWCGL
;
A
#
# COMPACT_ATOMS: atom_id res chain seq x y z
N MET A 1 -19.80 -24.44 -72.96
CA MET A 1 -18.94 -23.56 -72.15
C MET A 1 -19.70 -23.20 -70.90
N ASN A 2 -19.52 -23.95 -69.82
CA ASN A 2 -20.05 -23.60 -68.50
C ASN A 2 -18.83 -23.46 -67.58
N GLN A 3 -18.54 -22.24 -67.19
CA GLN A 3 -17.49 -21.89 -66.24
C GLN A 3 -17.98 -22.27 -64.85
N ALA A 4 -17.38 -23.29 -64.24
CA ALA A 4 -17.57 -23.61 -62.83
C ALA A 4 -16.81 -22.56 -62.00
N GLY A 5 -17.55 -21.79 -61.20
CA GLY A 5 -16.97 -20.89 -60.20
C GLY A 5 -16.36 -21.71 -59.07
N ASP A 6 -15.08 -21.53 -58.86
CA ASP A 6 -14.30 -22.11 -57.76
C ASP A 6 -14.72 -21.41 -56.46
N ALA A 7 -15.33 -22.16 -55.54
CA ALA A 7 -15.70 -21.66 -54.22
C ALA A 7 -14.48 -21.73 -53.31
N VAL A 8 -13.87 -20.58 -53.04
CA VAL A 8 -12.77 -20.46 -52.08
C VAL A 8 -13.33 -20.68 -50.68
N GLU A 9 -13.08 -21.85 -50.09
CA GLU A 9 -13.30 -22.10 -48.66
C GLU A 9 -12.31 -21.25 -47.85
N GLU A 10 -12.78 -20.14 -47.28
CA GLU A 10 -12.05 -19.42 -46.24
C GLU A 10 -11.96 -20.33 -44.99
N HIS A 11 -10.86 -21.05 -44.85
CA HIS A 11 -10.50 -21.67 -43.57
C HIS A 11 -10.37 -20.54 -42.54
N ALA A 12 -11.37 -20.43 -41.66
CA ALA A 12 -11.30 -19.58 -40.49
C ALA A 12 -10.07 -19.99 -39.67
N SER A 13 -8.98 -19.22 -39.82
CA SER A 13 -7.71 -19.46 -39.15
C SER A 13 -7.96 -19.39 -37.64
N MET A 14 -7.91 -20.54 -36.97
CA MET A 14 -8.08 -20.61 -35.53
C MET A 14 -7.00 -19.73 -34.90
N PRO A 15 -7.36 -18.70 -34.12
CA PRO A 15 -6.38 -17.74 -33.64
C PRO A 15 -5.38 -18.43 -32.72
N HIS A 16 -4.12 -17.98 -32.78
CA HIS A 16 -2.98 -18.68 -32.17
C HIS A 16 -3.17 -18.99 -30.67
N TYR A 17 -3.89 -18.14 -29.95
CA TYR A 17 -4.20 -18.32 -28.52
C TYR A 17 -5.14 -19.50 -28.22
N MET A 18 -5.82 -20.04 -29.22
CA MET A 18 -6.67 -21.24 -29.10
C MET A 18 -5.93 -22.54 -29.41
N LEU A 19 -4.69 -22.46 -29.91
CA LEU A 19 -3.91 -23.66 -30.18
C LEU A 19 -3.40 -24.26 -28.86
N PRO A 20 -3.50 -25.59 -28.67
CA PRO A 20 -3.00 -26.25 -27.48
C PRO A 20 -1.49 -25.98 -27.35
N ASN A 21 -1.08 -25.42 -26.21
CA ASN A 21 0.32 -25.20 -25.90
C ASN A 21 0.97 -26.50 -25.38
N PHE A 22 2.31 -26.57 -25.35
CA PHE A 22 3.03 -27.78 -24.93
C PHE A 22 2.59 -28.25 -23.53
N SER A 23 2.30 -27.32 -22.61
CA SER A 23 1.77 -27.62 -21.27
C SER A 23 0.38 -28.25 -21.25
N SER A 24 -0.44 -28.07 -22.29
CA SER A 24 -1.78 -28.67 -22.40
C SER A 24 -1.79 -30.09 -22.95
N ILE A 25 -0.68 -30.51 -23.58
CA ILE A 25 -0.52 -31.86 -24.16
C ILE A 25 0.12 -32.81 -23.14
N LEU A 26 0.82 -32.27 -22.15
CA LEU A 26 1.48 -33.07 -21.12
C LEU A 26 0.44 -33.67 -20.15
N PRO A 27 0.66 -34.92 -19.70
CA PRO A 27 -0.13 -35.50 -18.62
C PRO A 27 -0.12 -34.63 -17.37
N GLU A 28 -1.26 -34.53 -16.70
CA GLU A 28 -1.33 -33.82 -15.43
C GLU A 28 -0.42 -34.50 -14.41
N TYR A 29 0.34 -33.68 -13.68
CA TYR A 29 1.32 -34.15 -12.70
C TYR A 29 0.67 -35.10 -11.68
N ALA A 30 1.25 -36.28 -11.45
CA ALA A 30 0.65 -37.34 -10.64
C ALA A 30 0.35 -36.94 -9.18
N ASN A 31 1.10 -36.00 -8.61
CA ASN A 31 0.85 -35.52 -7.23
C ASN A 31 0.09 -34.19 -7.19
N SER A 32 -0.53 -33.77 -8.31
CA SER A 32 -1.28 -32.51 -8.38
C SER A 32 -2.43 -32.46 -7.36
N GLU A 33 -3.13 -33.59 -7.17
CA GLU A 33 -4.21 -33.73 -6.20
C GLU A 33 -3.72 -33.57 -4.75
N ALA A 34 -2.59 -34.20 -4.41
CA ALA A 34 -2.01 -34.10 -3.06
C ALA A 34 -1.55 -32.68 -2.74
N GLU A 35 -0.88 -32.02 -3.68
CA GLU A 35 -0.47 -30.61 -3.53
C GLU A 35 -1.70 -29.70 -3.42
N HIS A 36 -2.77 -29.94 -4.19
CA HIS A 36 -4.00 -29.15 -4.11
C HIS A 36 -4.68 -29.27 -2.74
N ILE A 37 -4.73 -30.48 -2.17
CA ILE A 37 -5.25 -30.70 -0.81
C ILE A 37 -4.41 -29.93 0.20
N LYS A 38 -3.08 -30.10 0.17
CA LYS A 38 -2.15 -29.41 1.08
C LYS A 38 -2.30 -27.89 0.99
N CYS A 39 -2.44 -27.39 -0.22
CA CYS A 39 -2.71 -26.01 -0.53
C CYS A 39 -4.00 -25.51 0.12
N ALA A 40 -5.11 -26.26 0.03
CA ALA A 40 -6.39 -25.86 0.60
C ALA A 40 -6.31 -25.64 2.12
N PHE A 41 -5.52 -26.45 2.82
CA PHE A 41 -5.36 -26.37 4.29
C PHE A 41 -4.23 -25.43 4.74
N SER A 42 -3.46 -24.83 3.83
CA SER A 42 -2.38 -23.91 4.17
C SER A 42 -2.88 -22.48 4.35
N THR A 43 -2.40 -21.78 5.38
CA THR A 43 -2.66 -20.34 5.55
C THR A 43 -1.93 -19.53 4.47
N GLY A 44 -2.61 -18.55 3.87
CA GLY A 44 -2.02 -17.66 2.86
C GLY A 44 -2.13 -18.17 1.41
N ASN A 45 -3.09 -19.04 1.12
CA ASN A 45 -3.28 -19.61 -0.21
C ASN A 45 -4.60 -19.15 -0.88
N PHE A 46 -4.70 -19.35 -2.19
CA PHE A 46 -5.82 -18.96 -3.06
C PHE A 46 -6.83 -20.10 -3.33
N THR A 47 -6.57 -21.31 -2.84
CA THR A 47 -7.46 -22.47 -3.00
C THR A 47 -8.47 -22.54 -1.85
N SER A 48 -9.77 -22.55 -2.17
CA SER A 48 -10.84 -22.58 -1.17
C SER A 48 -11.16 -23.99 -0.70
N ILE A 49 -11.14 -24.23 0.62
CA ILE A 49 -11.55 -25.51 1.24
C ILE A 49 -13.01 -25.83 0.94
N VAL A 50 -13.88 -24.82 0.80
CA VAL A 50 -15.32 -25.01 0.58
C VAL A 50 -15.62 -25.72 -0.74
N LYS A 51 -14.74 -25.55 -1.74
CA LYS A 51 -14.90 -26.15 -3.07
C LYS A 51 -14.31 -27.55 -3.18
N MET A 52 -13.75 -28.08 -2.09
CA MET A 52 -13.22 -29.44 -2.05
C MET A 52 -14.35 -30.47 -1.93
N PRO A 53 -14.17 -31.68 -2.47
CA PRO A 53 -15.15 -32.76 -2.28
C PRO A 53 -15.20 -33.17 -0.80
N SER A 54 -16.40 -33.48 -0.32
CA SER A 54 -16.63 -33.91 1.08
C SER A 54 -16.01 -35.26 1.42
N ARG A 55 -15.82 -36.13 0.40
CA ARG A 55 -15.14 -37.42 0.52
C ARG A 55 -13.94 -37.44 -0.42
N LEU A 56 -12.74 -37.58 0.16
CA LEU A 56 -11.51 -37.74 -0.60
C LEU A 56 -11.43 -39.17 -1.15
N ALA A 57 -11.39 -39.29 -2.47
CA ALA A 57 -11.20 -40.53 -3.21
C ALA A 57 -10.26 -40.23 -4.40
N PRO A 58 -9.64 -41.25 -5.04
CA PRO A 58 -8.75 -41.02 -6.17
C PRO A 58 -9.46 -40.21 -7.27
N ASN A 59 -8.80 -39.15 -7.76
CA ASN A 59 -9.31 -38.22 -8.78
C ASN A 59 -10.52 -37.36 -8.38
N ALA A 60 -11.01 -37.47 -7.14
CA ALA A 60 -12.20 -36.72 -6.71
C ALA A 60 -11.96 -35.21 -6.69
N VAL A 61 -10.74 -34.77 -6.32
CA VAL A 61 -10.39 -33.35 -6.26
C VAL A 61 -10.23 -32.78 -7.67
N ILE A 62 -9.63 -33.54 -8.58
CA ILE A 62 -9.47 -33.15 -9.99
C ILE A 62 -10.86 -32.99 -10.63
N GLN A 63 -11.76 -33.95 -10.39
CA GLN A 63 -13.13 -33.88 -10.90
C GLN A 63 -13.89 -32.67 -10.34
N ALA A 64 -13.84 -32.44 -9.02
CA ALA A 64 -14.48 -31.28 -8.41
C ALA A 64 -13.92 -29.94 -8.95
N ARG A 65 -12.63 -29.88 -9.25
CA ARG A 65 -11.99 -28.71 -9.88
C ARG A 65 -12.51 -28.50 -11.30
N GLN A 66 -12.61 -29.56 -12.09
CA GLN A 66 -13.16 -29.51 -13.44
C GLN A 66 -14.62 -29.07 -13.45
N ASP A 67 -15.44 -29.62 -12.55
CA ASP A 67 -16.86 -29.25 -12.41
C ASP A 67 -17.01 -27.77 -12.04
N ASN A 68 -16.18 -27.24 -11.14
CA ASN A 68 -16.14 -25.82 -10.81
C ASN A 68 -15.76 -24.94 -12.03
N MET A 69 -14.81 -25.38 -12.86
CA MET A 69 -14.44 -24.66 -14.08
C MET A 69 -15.57 -24.67 -15.10
N ASP A 70 -16.25 -25.81 -15.26
CA ASP A 70 -17.39 -25.95 -16.15
C ASP A 70 -18.62 -25.17 -15.66
N GLU A 71 -18.88 -25.12 -14.35
CA GLU A 71 -19.90 -24.29 -13.74
C GLU A 71 -19.63 -22.80 -13.97
N ASN A 72 -18.40 -22.33 -13.72
CA ASN A 72 -18.00 -20.95 -14.01
C ASN A 72 -18.18 -20.61 -15.50
N ARG A 73 -17.80 -21.52 -16.40
CA ARG A 73 -17.96 -21.32 -17.85
C ARG A 73 -19.44 -21.21 -18.22
N ARG A 74 -20.31 -22.05 -17.65
CA ARG A 74 -21.76 -22.04 -17.90
C ARG A 74 -22.45 -20.82 -17.27
N ASN A 75 -22.09 -20.44 -16.04
CA ASN A 75 -22.67 -19.29 -15.35
C ASN A 75 -22.28 -17.95 -16.00
N VAL A 76 -21.07 -17.81 -16.55
CA VAL A 76 -20.70 -16.60 -17.31
C VAL A 76 -21.53 -16.45 -18.59
N VAL A 77 -21.87 -17.58 -19.24
CA VAL A 77 -22.74 -17.59 -20.42
C VAL A 77 -24.21 -17.35 -20.05
N ALA A 78 -24.68 -17.84 -18.89
CA ALA A 78 -26.05 -17.61 -18.41
C ALA A 78 -26.28 -16.19 -17.85
N ALA A 79 -25.28 -15.58 -17.21
CA ALA A 79 -25.36 -14.22 -16.66
C ALA A 79 -25.25 -13.13 -17.73
N ARG A 80 -24.62 -13.44 -18.87
CA ARG A 80 -24.66 -12.61 -20.07
C ARG A 80 -25.83 -13.06 -20.93
N GLY A 81 -27.04 -12.63 -20.58
CA GLY A 81 -28.19 -12.76 -21.48
C GLY A 81 -27.86 -12.27 -22.90
N PRO A 82 -28.59 -12.71 -23.94
CA PRO A 82 -28.29 -12.32 -25.32
C PRO A 82 -28.20 -10.79 -25.41
N PRO A 83 -27.23 -10.23 -26.15
CA PRO A 83 -27.10 -8.79 -26.28
C PRO A 83 -28.45 -8.25 -26.76
N LYS A 84 -29.03 -7.32 -26.01
CA LYS A 84 -30.29 -6.67 -26.39
C LYS A 84 -30.07 -6.02 -27.76
N MET A 85 -30.62 -6.62 -28.81
CA MET A 85 -30.69 -5.97 -30.12
C MET A 85 -31.60 -4.75 -29.98
N VAL A 86 -30.98 -3.58 -29.85
CA VAL A 86 -31.65 -2.29 -29.96
C VAL A 86 -31.94 -2.07 -31.44
N THR A 87 -33.02 -2.64 -31.95
CA THR A 87 -33.87 -2.06 -33.01
C THR A 87 -34.89 -3.08 -33.46
N LYS A 88 -36.17 -2.78 -33.22
CA LYS A 88 -37.28 -3.42 -33.94
C LYS A 88 -38.40 -2.45 -34.33
N ASN A 89 -38.52 -1.28 -33.70
CA ASN A 89 -39.68 -0.39 -33.89
C ASN A 89 -39.32 1.11 -34.08
N GLY A 90 -38.51 1.45 -35.09
CA GLY A 90 -38.59 2.76 -35.76
C GLY A 90 -38.67 4.04 -34.90
N LEU A 91 -37.86 4.15 -33.83
CA LEU A 91 -37.84 5.33 -32.95
C LEU A 91 -36.44 5.95 -32.82
N PHE A 92 -35.63 5.87 -33.88
CA PHE A 92 -34.42 6.67 -34.01
C PHE A 92 -34.52 7.46 -35.30
N ASN A 93 -34.66 8.77 -35.17
CA ASN A 93 -34.42 9.70 -36.26
C ASN A 93 -32.96 9.51 -36.70
N GLN A 94 -32.71 9.43 -38.00
CA GLN A 94 -31.36 9.44 -38.55
C GLN A 94 -30.73 10.79 -38.21
N PHE A 95 -29.98 10.85 -37.12
CA PHE A 95 -29.28 12.06 -36.73
C PHE A 95 -28.05 12.22 -37.61
N GLU A 96 -27.83 13.46 -38.05
CA GLU A 96 -26.60 13.85 -38.73
C GLU A 96 -25.43 13.64 -37.77
N TYR A 97 -24.40 12.91 -38.22
CA TYR A 97 -23.22 12.65 -37.41
C TYR A 97 -22.50 13.96 -37.12
N THR A 98 -22.76 14.53 -35.95
CA THR A 98 -21.95 15.60 -35.38
C THR A 98 -20.83 14.91 -34.60
N PRO A 99 -19.55 14.99 -35.01
CA PRO A 99 -18.46 14.37 -34.27
C PRO A 99 -18.50 14.88 -32.84
N SER A 100 -18.84 13.97 -31.93
CA SER A 100 -18.95 14.29 -30.53
C SER A 100 -17.54 14.48 -29.96
N ARG A 101 -17.37 15.33 -28.94
CA ARG A 101 -16.07 15.59 -28.28
C ARG A 101 -15.53 14.39 -27.49
N TYR A 102 -15.93 13.17 -27.81
CA TYR A 102 -15.41 11.95 -27.19
C TYR A 102 -13.99 11.63 -27.69
N SER A 103 -13.50 12.28 -28.77
CA SER A 103 -12.06 12.30 -29.09
C SER A 103 -11.27 13.26 -28.21
N LEU A 104 -11.92 14.20 -27.51
CA LEU A 104 -11.23 15.21 -26.69
C LEU A 104 -10.50 14.56 -25.52
N SER A 105 -11.06 13.51 -24.91
CA SER A 105 -10.37 12.74 -23.87
C SER A 105 -9.11 12.08 -24.41
N ASP A 106 -9.19 11.49 -25.60
CA ASP A 106 -8.06 10.82 -26.23
C ASP A 106 -6.99 11.82 -26.70
N GLU A 107 -7.41 13.01 -27.14
CA GLU A 107 -6.53 14.13 -27.49
C GLU A 107 -5.83 14.72 -26.24
N ILE A 108 -6.55 14.89 -25.13
CA ILE A 108 -5.98 15.34 -23.84
C ILE A 108 -4.98 14.32 -23.32
N LEU A 109 -5.32 13.02 -23.33
CA LEU A 109 -4.41 11.96 -22.89
C LEU A 109 -3.16 11.86 -23.78
N ARG A 110 -3.32 12.08 -25.09
CA ARG A 110 -2.19 12.12 -26.03
C ARG A 110 -1.30 13.33 -25.77
N ALA A 111 -1.88 14.51 -25.53
CA ALA A 111 -1.14 15.72 -25.19
C ALA A 111 -0.40 15.57 -23.85
N GLU A 112 -1.05 15.04 -22.82
CA GLU A 112 -0.45 14.81 -21.50
C GLU A 112 0.72 13.82 -21.59
N ARG A 113 0.58 12.75 -22.39
CA ARG A 113 1.70 11.82 -22.65
C ARG A 113 2.89 12.55 -23.27
N LEU A 114 2.65 13.34 -24.32
CA LEU A 114 3.69 14.07 -25.06
C LEU A 114 4.38 15.12 -24.16
N GLU A 115 3.61 15.84 -23.35
CA GLU A 115 4.16 16.77 -22.35
C GLU A 115 4.98 16.06 -21.27
N SER A 116 4.54 14.88 -20.82
CA SER A 116 5.28 14.10 -19.83
C SER A 116 6.61 13.58 -20.40
N GLU A 117 6.64 13.16 -21.66
CA GLU A 117 7.86 12.74 -22.37
C GLU A 117 8.81 13.92 -22.56
N ALA A 118 8.30 15.09 -22.97
CA ALA A 118 9.08 16.31 -23.10
C ALA A 118 9.71 16.75 -21.77
N LYS A 119 8.95 16.72 -20.66
CA LYS A 119 9.48 17.05 -19.32
C LYS A 119 10.54 16.04 -18.85
N ARG A 120 10.35 14.75 -19.12
CA ARG A 120 11.35 13.70 -18.81
C ARG A 120 12.65 13.95 -19.58
N LEU A 121 12.54 14.32 -20.85
CA LEU A 121 13.69 14.65 -21.70
C LEU A 121 14.39 15.94 -21.24
N GLU A 122 13.63 16.99 -20.90
CA GLU A 122 14.17 18.27 -20.44
C GLU A 122 14.96 18.15 -19.13
N ILE A 123 14.44 17.38 -18.17
CA ILE A 123 15.07 17.23 -16.84
C ILE A 123 16.23 16.24 -16.89
N GLY A 124 16.04 15.08 -17.52
CA GLY A 124 16.97 13.94 -17.42
C GLY A 124 17.87 13.75 -18.64
N GLY A 125 17.54 14.34 -19.80
CA GLY A 125 18.20 14.11 -21.09
C GLY A 125 18.08 12.68 -21.64
N LYS A 126 17.66 11.73 -20.80
CA LYS A 126 17.47 10.31 -21.08
C LYS A 126 16.23 9.81 -20.36
N ASP A 127 15.57 8.83 -20.96
CA ASP A 127 14.42 8.19 -20.35
C ASP A 127 14.81 7.50 -19.03
N PHE A 128 13.94 7.62 -18.04
CA PHE A 128 14.16 6.99 -16.73
C PHE A 128 14.18 5.46 -16.88
N VAL A 129 15.35 4.86 -16.66
CA VAL A 129 15.52 3.41 -16.60
C VAL A 129 15.63 3.00 -15.13
N CYS A 130 14.68 2.19 -14.65
CA CYS A 130 14.80 1.56 -13.34
C CYS A 130 16.07 0.71 -13.32
N SER A 131 16.88 0.85 -12.28
CA SER A 131 18.17 0.16 -12.09
C SER A 131 18.10 -1.38 -12.15
N SER A 132 16.90 -1.97 -12.04
CA SER A 132 16.66 -3.41 -12.16
C SER A 132 16.18 -3.87 -13.55
N GLY A 133 15.92 -2.95 -14.49
CA GLY A 133 15.24 -3.24 -15.76
C GLY A 133 16.03 -2.93 -17.02
N ALA A 134 17.29 -2.51 -16.93
CA ALA A 134 18.12 -2.18 -18.10
C ALA A 134 18.57 -3.42 -18.92
N ARG A 135 17.90 -4.56 -18.77
CA ARG A 135 18.20 -5.75 -19.56
C ARG A 135 17.29 -5.76 -20.78
N LYS A 136 17.90 -5.65 -21.96
CA LYS A 136 17.19 -5.81 -23.22
C LYS A 136 16.44 -7.14 -23.23
N LEU A 137 15.22 -7.11 -23.74
CA LEU A 137 14.40 -8.32 -23.87
C LEU A 137 15.00 -9.22 -24.96
N LYS A 138 14.76 -10.54 -24.90
CA LYS A 138 15.38 -11.51 -25.83
C LYS A 138 15.12 -11.20 -27.32
N TYR A 139 14.05 -10.46 -27.61
CA TYR A 139 13.62 -10.09 -28.96
C TYR A 139 14.05 -8.68 -29.39
N GLU A 140 14.70 -7.92 -28.51
CA GLU A 140 15.24 -6.60 -28.86
C GLU A 140 16.61 -6.76 -29.53
N ASP A 141 16.81 -6.04 -30.63
CA ASP A 141 18.07 -6.11 -31.37
C ASP A 141 19.21 -5.44 -30.58
N GLY A 142 20.26 -6.22 -30.33
CA GLY A 142 21.47 -5.81 -29.63
C GLY A 142 22.65 -5.55 -30.56
N PHE A 143 22.52 -5.75 -31.88
CA PHE A 143 23.66 -5.72 -32.81
C PHE A 143 24.27 -4.33 -33.02
N GLU A 144 23.49 -3.26 -32.90
CA GLU A 144 24.00 -1.88 -33.08
C GLU A 144 24.63 -1.31 -31.80
N ASP A 145 24.34 -1.88 -30.63
CA ASP A 145 24.88 -1.40 -29.35
C ASP A 145 26.27 -1.98 -29.09
N LYS A 146 27.30 -1.16 -29.30
CA LYS A 146 28.70 -1.52 -29.01
C LYS A 146 28.96 -1.84 -27.53
N GLU A 147 28.09 -1.38 -26.63
CA GLU A 147 28.16 -1.62 -25.18
C GLU A 147 27.34 -2.85 -24.75
N TYR A 148 26.56 -3.46 -25.66
CA TYR A 148 25.75 -4.62 -25.33
C TYR A 148 26.62 -5.88 -25.23
N VAL A 149 26.79 -6.36 -24.00
CA VAL A 149 27.45 -7.63 -23.71
C VAL A 149 26.39 -8.71 -23.61
N TYR A 150 26.51 -9.76 -24.42
CA TYR A 150 25.59 -10.90 -24.35
C TYR A 150 25.65 -11.54 -22.95
N PRO A 151 24.52 -12.02 -22.38
CA PRO A 151 24.48 -12.57 -21.03
C PRO A 151 25.42 -13.75 -20.75
N HIS A 152 25.84 -14.48 -21.78
CA HIS A 152 26.81 -15.57 -21.66
C HIS A 152 28.28 -15.12 -21.75
N MET A 153 28.50 -13.86 -22.12
CA MET A 153 29.79 -13.17 -22.17
C MET A 153 30.03 -12.29 -20.94
N GLU A 154 29.06 -12.21 -20.02
CA GLU A 154 29.24 -11.58 -18.72
C GLU A 154 30.38 -12.31 -17.98
N VAL A 155 31.45 -11.58 -17.65
CA VAL A 155 32.51 -12.09 -16.77
C VAL A 155 31.85 -12.43 -15.44
N HIS A 156 31.66 -13.73 -15.19
CA HIS A 156 30.88 -14.25 -14.05
C HIS A 156 31.40 -13.82 -12.67
N TYR A 157 32.55 -13.19 -12.61
CA TYR A 157 33.14 -12.63 -11.39
C TYR A 157 33.45 -11.15 -11.62
N ASN A 158 32.51 -10.29 -11.24
CA ASN A 158 32.78 -8.86 -11.08
C ASN A 158 33.58 -8.66 -9.77
N ASP A 159 34.79 -9.20 -9.73
CA ASP A 159 35.67 -9.19 -8.55
C ASP A 159 35.87 -7.78 -7.98
N ALA A 160 35.84 -6.77 -8.86
CA ALA A 160 35.91 -5.36 -8.49
C ALA A 160 34.67 -4.87 -7.72
N ILE A 161 33.46 -5.31 -8.11
CA ILE A 161 32.20 -4.95 -7.41
C ILE A 161 32.14 -5.68 -6.07
N ASP A 162 32.46 -6.97 -6.05
CA ASP A 162 32.47 -7.76 -4.82
C ASP A 162 33.52 -7.26 -3.82
N ALA A 163 34.68 -6.79 -4.29
CA ALA A 163 35.68 -6.14 -3.46
C ALA A 163 35.17 -4.81 -2.87
N ALA A 164 34.46 -3.99 -3.65
CA ALA A 164 33.88 -2.74 -3.19
C ALA A 164 32.77 -2.97 -2.14
N VAL A 165 31.90 -3.97 -2.37
CA VAL A 165 30.84 -4.36 -1.41
C VAL A 165 31.44 -4.89 -0.11
N ARG A 166 32.46 -5.77 -0.19
CA ARG A 166 33.18 -6.25 1.00
C ARG A 166 33.83 -5.11 1.78
N LYS A 167 34.46 -4.15 1.10
CA LYS A 167 35.06 -2.98 1.76
C LYS A 167 34.02 -2.18 2.53
N ARG A 168 32.87 -1.91 1.92
CA ARG A 168 31.75 -1.22 2.57
C ARG A 168 31.23 -1.98 3.79
N TRP A 169 31.03 -3.30 3.68
CA TRP A 169 30.59 -4.11 4.83
C TRP A 169 31.61 -4.10 5.98
N MET A 170 32.91 -4.08 5.67
CA MET A 170 33.96 -3.96 6.68
C MET A 170 33.98 -2.59 7.34
N GLU A 171 33.63 -1.53 6.61
CA GLU A 171 33.48 -0.17 7.16
C GLU A 171 32.23 -0.06 8.03
N ASP A 172 31.09 -0.57 7.58
CA ASP A 172 29.84 -0.58 8.33
C ASP A 172 29.96 -1.39 9.63
N LYS A 173 30.68 -2.52 9.62
CA LYS A 173 30.94 -3.32 10.83
C LYS A 173 31.81 -2.61 11.88
N LYS A 174 32.56 -1.56 11.51
CA LYS A 174 33.32 -0.75 12.47
C LYS A 174 32.42 0.20 13.25
N ILE A 175 31.20 0.44 12.78
CA ILE A 175 30.21 1.30 13.42
C ILE A 175 29.53 0.49 14.52
N LEU A 176 30.05 0.54 15.76
CA LEU A 176 29.44 -0.15 16.92
C LEU A 176 28.06 0.42 17.29
N HIS A 177 27.86 1.71 17.06
CA HIS A 177 26.64 2.43 17.39
C HIS A 177 26.26 3.31 16.19
N GLY A 178 24.96 3.36 15.86
CA GLY A 178 24.46 4.21 14.79
C GLY A 178 24.79 5.69 15.01
N ALA A 179 24.48 6.52 14.00
CA ALA A 179 24.68 7.97 14.11
C ALA A 179 24.12 8.48 15.45
N PHE A 180 24.93 9.24 16.19
CA PHE A 180 24.52 9.83 17.45
C PHE A 180 23.32 10.74 17.19
N ILE A 181 22.14 10.32 17.64
CA ILE A 181 20.95 11.16 17.65
C ILE A 181 20.94 11.83 19.03
N PRO A 182 21.26 13.13 19.13
CA PRO A 182 21.09 13.84 20.38
C PRO A 182 19.63 13.73 20.81
N GLY A 183 19.39 13.39 22.07
CA GLY A 183 18.06 13.26 22.68
C GLY A 183 17.33 14.59 22.83
N GLY A 184 17.11 15.30 21.72
CA GLY A 184 16.36 16.54 21.65
C GLY A 184 14.99 16.30 21.02
N ALA A 185 13.94 16.69 21.74
CA ALA A 185 12.53 16.74 21.34
C ALA A 185 12.15 15.72 20.24
N THR A 186 11.89 14.49 20.67
CA THR A 186 11.33 13.45 19.80
C THR A 186 10.09 14.01 19.09
N LYS A 187 10.16 14.15 17.77
CA LYS A 187 8.97 14.45 16.95
C LYS A 187 7.95 13.36 17.24
N ALA A 188 6.71 13.75 17.55
CA ALA A 188 5.66 12.82 17.91
C ALA A 188 5.52 11.73 16.84
N ILE A 189 5.68 10.47 17.26
CA ILE A 189 5.50 9.31 16.40
C ILE A 189 4.00 8.98 16.44
N GLY A 190 3.22 9.52 15.51
CA GLY A 190 1.80 9.16 15.42
C GLY A 190 0.94 10.10 14.59
N ALA A 191 -0.21 9.57 14.18
CA ALA A 191 -1.30 10.37 13.63
C ALA A 191 -1.85 11.34 14.70
N PRO A 192 -2.37 12.51 14.32
CA PRO A 192 -2.93 13.46 15.29
C PRO A 192 -4.04 12.81 16.13
N PRO A 193 -4.06 13.04 17.46
CA PRO A 193 -5.03 12.42 18.35
C PRO A 193 -6.45 12.78 17.92
N THR A 194 -7.30 11.75 17.77
CA THR A 194 -8.73 11.95 17.44
C THR A 194 -9.56 12.03 18.72
N ARG A 195 -10.68 12.76 18.71
CA ARG A 195 -11.58 12.95 19.88
C ARG A 195 -12.07 11.62 20.48
N LYS A 196 -12.07 10.53 19.71
CA LYS A 196 -12.40 9.17 20.17
C LYS A 196 -11.39 8.60 21.16
N MET A 197 -10.13 9.03 21.10
CA MET A 197 -9.03 8.55 21.94
C MET A 197 -8.89 9.33 23.26
N LEU A 198 -9.67 10.40 23.43
CA LEU A 198 -9.66 11.26 24.62
C LEU A 198 -9.98 10.52 25.93
N PRO A 199 -11.00 9.64 26.04
CA PRO A 199 -11.28 8.92 27.29
C PRO A 199 -10.12 7.99 27.69
N ASP A 200 -9.52 7.28 26.74
CA ASP A 200 -8.39 6.39 27.01
C ASP A 200 -7.14 7.18 27.43
N LEU A 201 -6.91 8.32 26.78
CA LEU A 201 -5.82 9.25 27.13
C LEU A 201 -6.00 9.75 28.56
N LEU A 202 -7.19 10.23 28.93
CA LEU A 202 -7.45 10.73 30.28
C LEU A 202 -7.25 9.64 31.33
N LYS A 203 -7.67 8.41 31.04
CA LYS A 203 -7.48 7.26 31.94
C LYS A 203 -6.00 6.97 32.14
N GLU A 204 -5.24 6.77 31.06
CA GLU A 204 -3.80 6.47 31.14
C GLU A 204 -3.03 7.61 31.84
N LEU A 205 -3.36 8.86 31.53
CA LEU A 205 -2.70 10.03 32.13
C LEU A 205 -3.03 10.13 33.63
N THR A 206 -4.26 9.86 34.03
CA THR A 206 -4.65 9.84 35.46
C THR A 206 -3.94 8.73 36.21
N GLU A 207 -3.92 7.51 35.69
CA GLU A 207 -3.23 6.37 36.31
C GLU A 207 -1.74 6.67 36.53
N THR A 208 -1.06 7.26 35.55
CA THR A 208 0.37 7.58 35.68
C THR A 208 0.65 8.68 36.72
N ILE A 209 -0.09 9.78 36.71
CA ILE A 209 0.19 10.88 37.63
C ILE A 209 -0.21 10.50 39.06
N VAL A 210 -1.28 9.74 39.25
CA VAL A 210 -1.67 9.23 40.58
C VAL A 210 -0.65 8.22 41.10
N SER A 211 -0.08 7.36 40.24
CA SER A 211 0.99 6.44 40.63
C SER A 211 2.27 7.17 41.04
N ASP A 212 2.60 8.28 40.40
CA ASP A 212 3.81 9.04 40.72
C ASP A 212 3.62 9.96 41.95
N TRP A 213 2.37 10.26 42.32
CA TRP A 213 1.98 11.18 43.40
C TRP A 213 0.83 10.60 44.22
N GLU A 214 1.07 9.49 44.91
CA GLU A 214 0.04 8.71 45.65
C GLU A 214 -0.71 9.53 46.71
N ASP A 215 -0.02 10.50 47.34
CA ASP A 215 -0.57 11.31 48.42
C ASP A 215 -1.28 12.58 47.93
N CYS A 216 -1.21 12.93 46.65
CA CYS A 216 -1.71 14.20 46.12
C CYS A 216 -3.12 14.10 45.52
N LYS A 217 -4.00 15.04 45.88
CA LYS A 217 -5.29 15.20 45.19
C LYS A 217 -5.07 15.86 43.83
N ILE A 218 -5.28 15.08 42.77
CA ILE A 218 -5.08 15.50 41.39
C ILE A 218 -6.40 15.44 40.64
N VAL A 219 -6.70 16.49 39.87
CA VAL A 219 -7.88 16.56 39.00
C VAL A 219 -7.43 16.81 37.57
N ILE A 220 -7.78 15.91 36.66
CA ILE A 220 -7.47 16.03 35.23
C ILE A 220 -8.80 16.17 34.49
N ALA A 221 -8.94 17.26 33.73
CA ALA A 221 -10.17 17.56 32.99
C ALA A 221 -9.87 18.06 31.57
N PRO A 222 -10.65 17.65 30.56
CA PRO A 222 -10.60 18.25 29.24
C PRO A 222 -11.32 19.61 29.26
N THR A 223 -10.78 20.58 28.53
CA THR A 223 -11.38 21.89 28.27
C THR A 223 -12.12 21.88 26.93
N ASP A 224 -13.11 22.75 26.77
CA ASP A 224 -13.89 22.90 25.53
C ASP A 224 -13.03 23.22 24.30
N ASP A 225 -11.88 23.87 24.51
CA ASP A 225 -10.88 24.19 23.47
C ASP A 225 -10.04 22.97 23.02
N GLY A 226 -10.32 21.77 23.53
CA GLY A 226 -9.55 20.57 23.24
C GLY A 226 -8.22 20.47 24.00
N ASN A 227 -8.01 21.33 25.00
CA ASN A 227 -6.86 21.28 25.91
C ASN A 227 -7.13 20.34 27.07
N ILE A 228 -6.07 19.84 27.72
CA ILE A 228 -6.18 19.03 28.95
C ILE A 228 -5.58 19.83 30.09
N ALA A 229 -6.38 20.10 31.11
CA ALA A 229 -5.96 20.78 32.33
C ALA A 229 -5.67 19.75 33.42
N ILE A 230 -4.49 19.86 34.03
CA ILE A 230 -4.07 19.04 35.17
C ILE A 230 -3.94 19.98 36.37
N ARG A 231 -4.77 19.77 37.40
CA ARG A 231 -4.77 20.56 38.63
C ARG A 231 -4.24 19.73 39.78
N PHE A 232 -3.33 20.36 40.50
CA PHE A 232 -2.66 19.87 41.69
C PHE A 232 -3.17 20.67 42.89
N ASP A 233 -3.56 19.98 43.97
CA ASP A 233 -4.02 20.64 45.20
C ASP A 233 -2.83 21.14 46.03
N VAL A 234 -2.75 22.46 46.23
CA VAL A 234 -1.59 23.13 46.84
C VAL A 234 -1.40 22.72 48.29
N ASP A 235 -2.51 22.52 49.02
CA ASP A 235 -2.52 22.13 50.42
C ASP A 235 -1.89 20.73 50.63
N THR A 236 -2.05 19.87 49.64
CA THR A 236 -1.55 18.48 49.69
C THR A 236 -0.08 18.37 49.28
N ILE A 237 0.45 19.35 48.54
CA ILE A 237 1.81 19.33 47.97
C ILE A 237 2.86 19.90 48.92
N GLY A 238 2.45 20.52 50.03
CA GLY A 238 3.36 20.96 51.07
C GLY A 238 4.37 22.03 50.61
N GLY A 239 3.96 22.92 49.69
CA GLY A 239 4.78 24.06 49.24
C GLY A 239 5.85 23.74 48.19
N VAL A 240 5.85 22.54 47.60
CA VAL A 240 6.85 22.13 46.59
C VAL A 240 6.37 22.40 45.15
N GLU A 241 5.92 23.62 44.86
CA GLU A 241 5.40 24.02 43.53
C GLU A 241 6.44 23.87 42.40
N HIS A 242 7.71 24.07 42.74
CA HIS A 242 8.81 23.94 41.79
C HIS A 242 9.04 22.49 41.36
N ALA A 243 8.79 21.52 42.25
CA ALA A 243 8.88 20.10 41.89
C ALA A 243 7.77 19.69 40.91
N VAL A 244 6.55 20.20 41.08
CA VAL A 244 5.46 19.96 40.12
C VAL A 244 5.82 20.51 38.74
N THR A 245 6.41 21.71 38.69
CA THR A 245 6.83 22.32 37.42
C THR A 245 7.95 21.52 36.75
N ALA A 246 8.95 21.08 37.51
CA ALA A 246 10.03 20.23 37.00
C ALA A 246 9.49 18.88 36.50
N TYR A 247 8.63 18.25 37.28
CA TYR A 247 7.96 16.99 36.95
C TYR A 247 7.15 17.12 35.66
N MET A 248 6.30 18.14 35.53
CA MET A 248 5.50 18.37 34.33
C MET A 248 6.36 18.64 33.09
N ASN A 249 7.50 19.32 33.23
CA ASN A 249 8.42 19.51 32.11
C ASN A 249 9.07 18.19 31.66
N VAL A 250 9.44 17.32 32.61
CA VAL A 250 9.96 15.97 32.29
C VAL A 250 8.88 15.11 31.64
N LEU A 251 7.66 15.12 32.19
CA LEU A 251 6.51 14.38 31.68
C LEU A 251 6.21 14.79 30.23
N CYS A 252 6.12 16.10 29.96
CA CYS A 252 5.87 16.62 28.61
C CYS A 252 6.94 16.19 27.59
N ASN A 253 8.22 16.21 27.97
CA ASN A 253 9.32 16.01 27.02
C ASN A 253 9.67 14.53 26.78
N ASN A 254 9.59 13.69 27.80
CA ASN A 254 10.21 12.35 27.78
C ASN A 254 9.23 11.20 28.00
N HIS A 255 8.00 11.45 28.46
CA HIS A 255 7.12 10.37 28.87
C HIS A 255 6.46 9.66 27.67
N ARG A 256 6.37 8.33 27.72
CA ARG A 256 5.79 7.52 26.63
C ARG A 256 4.39 7.96 26.22
N ILE A 257 3.59 8.44 27.17
CA ILE A 257 2.20 8.89 26.92
C ILE A 257 2.21 10.16 26.06
N THR A 258 3.13 11.09 26.32
CA THR A 258 3.18 12.35 25.57
C THR A 258 3.66 12.10 24.14
N THR A 259 4.59 11.17 23.95
CA THR A 259 4.99 10.70 22.61
C THR A 259 3.85 9.96 21.89
N LYS A 260 3.14 9.05 22.58
CA LYS A 260 2.04 8.23 22.03
C LYS A 260 0.87 9.06 21.52
N TYR A 261 0.49 10.10 22.26
CA TYR A 261 -0.65 10.96 21.94
C TYR A 261 -0.25 12.31 21.34
N ALA A 262 1.03 12.52 21.01
CA ALA A 262 1.55 13.78 20.47
C ALA A 262 1.18 15.02 21.32
N LEU A 263 1.19 14.88 22.64
CA LEU A 263 0.81 15.96 23.56
C LEU A 263 1.89 17.04 23.58
N LEU A 264 1.47 18.31 23.48
CA LEU A 264 2.35 19.47 23.49
C LEU A 264 2.06 20.35 24.69
N LYS A 265 3.11 20.91 25.28
CA LYS A 265 3.00 21.94 26.32
C LYS A 265 2.52 23.24 25.68
N VAL A 266 1.43 23.81 26.18
CA VAL A 266 0.94 25.12 25.76
C VAL A 266 1.79 26.22 26.43
N PRO A 267 2.55 27.05 25.68
CA PRO A 267 3.52 28.00 26.26
C PRO A 267 2.90 29.12 27.10
N ARG A 268 1.61 29.38 26.93
CA ARG A 268 0.90 30.54 27.53
C ARG A 268 0.19 30.22 28.84
N MET A 269 0.37 29.00 29.37
CA MET A 269 -0.40 28.46 30.50
C MET A 269 0.55 27.79 31.50
N THR A 270 1.32 28.61 32.22
CA THR A 270 1.98 28.22 33.46
C THR A 270 1.37 29.10 34.56
N ALA A 271 0.44 28.51 35.33
CA ALA A 271 -0.53 29.13 36.24
C ALA A 271 -1.71 29.81 35.47
N TRP A 272 -2.99 29.51 35.68
CA TRP A 272 -3.80 29.70 36.90
C TRP A 272 -5.15 28.95 36.82
N PHE A 273 -5.82 28.87 37.98
CA PHE A 273 -7.26 28.60 38.15
C PHE A 273 -8.16 29.56 37.34
N GLY A 274 -9.27 29.01 36.84
CA GLY A 274 -10.60 29.66 36.76
C GLY A 274 -10.79 30.79 35.73
N LEU A 275 -11.73 30.61 34.80
CA LEU A 275 -12.31 31.70 34.02
C LEU A 275 -13.60 32.17 34.68
N THR A 276 -13.53 33.22 35.50
CA THR A 276 -14.50 34.34 35.52
C THR A 276 -13.92 35.54 36.28
N GLY A 277 -13.71 36.63 35.53
CA GLY A 277 -13.71 38.06 35.87
C GLY A 277 -13.37 38.56 37.29
N GLY A 278 -12.39 39.49 37.39
CA GLY A 278 -12.20 40.27 38.62
C GLY A 278 -10.89 41.07 38.79
N TRP A 279 -10.61 42.03 37.90
CA TRP A 279 -9.90 43.33 38.09
C TRP A 279 -8.45 43.46 38.65
N TRP A 280 -7.60 44.07 37.79
CA TRP A 280 -6.65 45.20 37.99
C TRP A 280 -5.52 45.18 39.05
N CYS A 281 -4.29 45.40 38.56
CA CYS A 281 -3.38 46.55 38.81
C CYS A 281 -2.11 46.31 37.97
N GLY A 282 -1.48 47.23 37.24
CA GLY A 282 -1.21 48.63 37.59
C GLY A 282 0.32 48.84 37.62
N LEU A 283 0.97 48.67 36.46
CA LEU A 283 2.19 49.33 35.92
C LEU A 283 2.69 48.57 34.69
#